data_AF-A0A4R0DR68-F1
#
_entry.id   AF-A0A4R0DR68-F1
#
_cell.length_a   1.000
_cell.length_b   1.000
_cell.length_c   1.000
_cell.angle_alpha   90.00
_cell.angle_beta   90.00
_cell.angle_gamma   90.00
#
_symmetry.space_group_name_H-M   'P 1'
#
loop_
_entity.id
_entity.type
_entity.pdbx_description
1 polymer ?
#
loop_
_entity_poly.entity_id
_entity_poly.type
_entity_poly.pdbx_seq_one_letter_code
_entity_poly.pdbx_strand_id
1 'polypeptide(L)'
;MSFSFLDLNQTTRDEMIVEITNDITNNQLYLSKRLSSNGVAGYPELLKMAVQQHDEVWLAEQLMQQNRLNQIEQTSRGQRKVPINAAITLAEGEFNRYYMRALCRIAIIDGLKLEVYRAKAVDINRTESQNKIGQIIDPKTLLDDLRDSIGVDSALGLPAGPNSGLSIKLVN
;
A
#
# COMPACT_ATOMS: atom_id res chain seq x y z
N MET A 1 3.99 9.43 -11.93
CA MET A 1 3.96 10.36 -10.77
C MET A 1 3.91 9.52 -9.51
N SER A 2 4.75 9.86 -8.54
CA SER A 2 4.80 9.21 -7.22
C SER A 2 3.69 9.73 -6.31
N PHE A 3 3.52 9.08 -5.16
CA PHE A 3 2.69 9.57 -4.07
C PHE A 3 3.38 10.72 -3.33
N SER A 4 2.59 11.67 -2.88
CA SER A 4 2.98 12.71 -1.92
C SER A 4 2.36 12.35 -0.57
N PHE A 5 3.15 11.71 0.30
CA PHE A 5 2.76 11.30 1.65
C PHE A 5 3.03 12.43 2.64
N LEU A 6 1.96 13.11 3.09
CA LEU A 6 2.09 14.36 3.86
C LEU A 6 2.67 14.16 5.27
N ASP A 7 2.40 13.00 5.89
CA ASP A 7 2.83 12.68 7.25
C ASP A 7 3.92 11.60 7.26
N LEU A 8 4.67 11.41 6.17
CA LEU A 8 5.76 10.43 6.11
C LEU A 8 7.05 10.99 6.73
N ASN A 9 7.13 10.91 8.06
CA ASN A 9 8.31 11.24 8.86
C ASN A 9 8.90 9.97 9.51
N GLN A 10 9.96 10.12 10.32
CA GLN A 10 10.63 8.96 10.95
C GLN A 10 9.67 8.15 11.84
N THR A 11 8.85 8.81 12.66
CA THR A 11 7.84 8.13 13.50
C THR A 11 6.89 7.29 12.66
N THR A 12 6.38 7.84 11.55
CA THR A 12 5.51 7.09 10.63
C THR A 12 6.23 5.89 10.03
N ARG A 13 7.50 6.04 9.62
CA ARG A 13 8.30 4.92 9.09
C ARG A 13 8.53 3.82 10.12
N ASP A 14 8.77 4.18 11.38
CA ASP A 14 8.95 3.23 12.47
C ASP A 14 7.65 2.43 12.70
N GLU A 15 6.49 3.10 12.70
CA GLU A 15 5.18 2.43 12.80
C GLU A 15 4.85 1.58 11.57
N MET A 16 5.28 1.98 10.36
CA MET A 16 5.17 1.13 9.16
C MET A 16 5.97 -0.16 9.32
N ILE A 17 7.19 -0.09 9.87
CA ILE A 17 8.03 -1.26 10.16
C ILE A 17 7.37 -2.17 11.18
N VAL A 18 6.75 -1.62 12.23
CA VAL A 18 5.99 -2.41 13.22
C VAL A 18 4.89 -3.20 12.53
N GLU A 19 4.07 -2.56 11.68
CA GLU A 19 2.98 -3.26 10.97
C GLU A 19 3.49 -4.32 9.99
N ILE A 20 4.55 -4.05 9.24
CA ILE A 20 5.16 -5.05 8.34
C ILE A 20 5.71 -6.24 9.14
N THR A 21 6.38 -5.97 10.26
CA THR A 21 6.95 -7.02 11.11
C THR A 21 5.86 -7.89 11.72
N ASN A 22 4.75 -7.29 12.14
CA ASN A 22 3.57 -8.01 12.62
C ASN A 22 3.02 -8.95 11.52
N ASP A 23 2.85 -8.44 10.30
CA ASP A 23 2.33 -9.23 9.20
C ASP A 23 3.28 -10.36 8.79
N ILE A 24 4.59 -10.14 8.82
CA ILE A 24 5.59 -11.21 8.58
C ILE A 24 5.50 -12.28 9.67
N THR A 25 5.47 -11.87 10.94
CA THR A 25 5.47 -12.79 12.09
C THR A 25 4.19 -13.64 12.14
N ASN A 26 3.06 -13.06 11.76
CA ASN A 26 1.77 -13.73 11.75
C ASN A 26 1.43 -14.40 10.41
N ASN A 27 2.35 -14.42 9.44
CA ASN A 27 2.14 -14.96 8.09
C ASN A 27 0.93 -14.31 7.37
N GLN A 28 0.75 -13.01 7.58
CA GLN A 28 -0.29 -12.15 7.01
C GLN A 28 0.25 -11.19 5.94
N LEU A 29 1.57 -11.16 5.71
CA LEU A 29 2.14 -10.33 4.65
C LEU A 29 1.55 -10.72 3.28
N TYR A 30 0.99 -9.74 2.57
CA TYR A 30 0.46 -9.98 1.24
C TYR A 30 1.57 -10.32 0.24
N LEU A 31 1.49 -11.51 -0.32
CA LEU A 31 2.38 -11.98 -1.38
C LEU A 31 1.60 -12.06 -2.69
N SER A 32 1.83 -11.08 -3.57
CA SER A 32 1.19 -11.04 -4.88
C SER A 32 1.50 -12.31 -5.69
N LYS A 33 0.46 -12.87 -6.31
CA LYS A 33 0.58 -14.02 -7.26
C LYS A 33 1.49 -13.72 -8.46
N ARG A 34 1.80 -12.44 -8.69
CA ARG A 34 2.71 -12.00 -9.75
C ARG A 34 4.19 -12.06 -9.35
N LEU A 35 4.50 -12.21 -8.06
CA LEU A 35 5.88 -12.44 -7.62
C LEU A 35 6.34 -13.81 -8.11
N SER A 36 7.58 -13.87 -8.60
CA SER A 36 8.27 -15.14 -8.82
C SER A 36 8.73 -15.74 -7.51
N SER A 37 9.28 -16.96 -7.52
CA SER A 37 9.87 -17.55 -6.31
C SER A 37 10.98 -16.67 -5.71
N ASN A 38 11.79 -16.02 -6.56
CA ASN A 38 12.80 -15.05 -6.10
C ASN A 38 12.16 -13.76 -5.56
N GLY A 39 11.06 -13.33 -6.18
CA GLY A 39 10.24 -12.22 -5.69
C GLY A 39 9.71 -12.50 -4.29
N VAL A 40 9.04 -13.63 -4.10
CA VAL A 40 8.48 -14.05 -2.81
C VAL A 40 9.55 -14.11 -1.72
N ALA A 41 10.71 -14.70 -2.02
CA ALA A 41 11.79 -14.83 -1.05
C ALA A 41 12.39 -13.48 -0.62
N GLY A 42 12.54 -12.53 -1.54
CA GLY A 42 13.18 -11.23 -1.25
C GLY A 42 12.22 -10.08 -0.92
N TYR A 43 10.93 -10.22 -1.22
CA TYR A 43 9.95 -9.14 -1.08
C TYR A 43 9.81 -8.60 0.35
N PRO A 44 9.77 -9.44 1.41
CA PRO A 44 9.65 -8.93 2.78
C PRO A 44 10.75 -7.93 3.15
N GLU A 45 12.00 -8.23 2.80
CA GLU A 45 13.14 -7.36 3.11
C GLU A 45 13.14 -6.11 2.24
N LEU A 46 12.82 -6.23 0.94
CA LEU A 46 12.67 -5.06 0.07
C LEU A 46 11.59 -4.11 0.57
N LEU A 47 10.45 -4.63 1.03
CA LEU A 47 9.38 -3.82 1.59
C LEU A 47 9.83 -3.07 2.85
N LYS A 48 10.56 -3.75 3.76
CA LYS A 48 11.15 -3.10 4.94
C LYS A 48 12.14 -2.00 4.55
N MET A 49 13.07 -2.27 3.64
CA MET A 49 14.04 -1.28 3.16
C MET A 49 13.33 -0.06 2.54
N ALA A 50 12.28 -0.30 1.76
CA ALA A 50 11.48 0.75 1.15
C ALA A 50 10.91 1.69 2.20
N VAL A 51 10.22 1.15 3.21
CA VAL A 51 9.60 2.00 4.24
C VAL A 51 10.62 2.60 5.20
N GLN A 52 11.78 1.97 5.40
CA GLN A 52 12.79 2.47 6.34
C GLN A 52 13.59 3.63 5.76
N GLN A 53 13.98 3.57 4.48
CA GLN A 53 14.97 4.50 3.91
C GLN A 53 14.61 5.04 2.52
N HIS A 54 13.61 4.48 1.85
CA HIS A 54 13.27 4.84 0.48
C HIS A 54 11.77 5.17 0.34
N ASP A 55 11.18 4.80 -0.79
CA ASP A 55 9.81 5.09 -1.18
C ASP A 55 9.22 3.96 -2.06
N GLU A 56 7.99 4.15 -2.53
CA GLU A 56 7.29 3.21 -3.38
C GLU A 56 7.88 3.11 -4.80
N VAL A 57 8.57 4.16 -5.26
CA VAL A 57 9.23 4.17 -6.57
C VAL A 57 10.44 3.25 -6.54
N TRP A 58 11.29 3.38 -5.51
CA TRP A 58 12.42 2.51 -5.29
C TRP A 58 11.99 1.04 -5.17
N LEU A 59 10.92 0.76 -4.42
CA LEU A 59 10.39 -0.60 -4.29
C LEU A 59 9.95 -1.16 -5.66
N ALA A 60 9.29 -0.36 -6.48
CA ALA A 60 8.89 -0.76 -7.83
C ALA A 60 10.12 -1.10 -8.70
N GLU A 61 11.16 -0.27 -8.66
CA GLU A 61 12.41 -0.50 -9.39
C GLU A 61 13.10 -1.81 -8.96
N GLN A 62 13.17 -2.08 -7.65
CA GLN A 62 13.74 -3.33 -7.15
C GLN A 62 12.92 -4.55 -7.58
N LEU A 63 11.59 -4.45 -7.60
CA LEU A 63 10.69 -5.50 -8.06
C LEU A 63 10.79 -5.78 -9.57
N MET A 64 11.18 -4.79 -10.37
CA MET A 64 11.42 -4.98 -11.81
C MET A 64 12.75 -5.70 -12.10
N GLN A 65 13.67 -5.71 -11.14
CA GLN A 65 14.98 -6.31 -11.30
C GLN A 65 14.98 -7.80 -10.92
N GLN A 66 16.05 -8.50 -11.31
CA GLN A 66 16.39 -9.86 -10.84
C GLN A 66 15.27 -10.91 -11.02
N ASN A 67 14.43 -10.76 -12.05
CA ASN A 67 13.30 -11.65 -12.32
C ASN A 67 12.36 -11.85 -11.11
N ARG A 68 12.14 -10.80 -10.30
CA ARG A 68 11.27 -10.87 -9.11
C ARG A 68 9.78 -10.93 -9.43
N LEU A 69 9.39 -10.60 -10.66
CA LEU A 69 8.04 -10.83 -11.17
C LEU A 69 8.02 -11.98 -12.18
N ASN A 70 6.91 -12.72 -12.17
CA ASN A 70 6.59 -13.67 -13.23
C ASN A 70 6.43 -12.93 -14.56
N GLN A 71 6.81 -13.58 -15.65
CA GLN A 71 6.61 -13.01 -17.00
C GLN A 71 5.19 -13.27 -17.52
N ILE A 72 4.55 -14.33 -17.02
CA ILE A 72 3.24 -14.82 -17.45
C ILE A 72 2.37 -15.03 -16.20
N GLU A 73 1.10 -14.63 -16.28
CA GLU A 73 0.08 -14.97 -15.28
C GLU A 73 -1.02 -15.86 -15.89
N GLN A 74 -1.52 -16.80 -15.09
CA GLN A 74 -2.66 -17.64 -15.45
C GLN A 74 -3.96 -16.86 -15.22
N THR A 75 -4.88 -16.95 -16.18
CA THR A 75 -6.22 -16.36 -16.11
C THR A 75 -7.26 -17.39 -16.49
N SER A 76 -8.55 -17.09 -16.24
CA SER A 76 -9.65 -17.94 -16.69
C SER A 76 -9.72 -18.12 -18.21
N ARG A 77 -9.05 -17.24 -18.99
CA ARG A 77 -8.99 -17.28 -20.47
C ARG A 77 -7.65 -17.83 -20.99
N GLY A 78 -6.83 -18.43 -20.13
CA GLY A 78 -5.49 -18.93 -20.47
C GLY A 78 -4.36 -18.04 -19.96
N GLN A 79 -3.22 -18.08 -20.64
CA GLN A 79 -2.01 -17.37 -20.21
C GLN A 79 -1.92 -15.98 -20.84
N ARG A 80 -1.50 -15.00 -20.05
CA ARG A 80 -1.15 -13.66 -20.55
C ARG A 80 0.12 -13.14 -19.93
N LYS A 81 0.79 -12.20 -20.60
CA LYS A 81 1.95 -11.52 -20.04
C LYS A 81 1.55 -10.72 -18.80
N VAL A 82 2.39 -10.75 -17.78
CA VAL A 82 2.23 -9.86 -16.61
C VAL A 82 2.31 -8.40 -17.11
N PRO A 83 1.39 -7.53 -16.68
CA PRO A 83 1.40 -6.13 -17.07
C PRO A 83 2.73 -5.46 -16.72
N ILE A 84 3.23 -4.58 -17.61
CA ILE A 84 4.50 -3.86 -17.41
C ILE A 84 4.50 -2.99 -16.15
N ASN A 85 3.31 -2.51 -15.73
CA ASN A 85 3.12 -1.71 -14.53
C ASN A 85 2.84 -2.54 -13.27
N ALA A 86 2.96 -3.87 -13.32
CA ALA A 86 2.64 -4.74 -12.17
C ALA A 86 3.53 -4.45 -10.95
N ALA A 87 4.82 -4.17 -11.15
CA ALA A 87 5.75 -3.78 -10.08
C ALA A 87 5.30 -2.47 -9.42
N ILE A 88 4.97 -1.47 -10.24
CA ILE A 88 4.50 -0.16 -9.80
C ILE A 88 3.20 -0.30 -9.00
N THR A 89 2.23 -1.05 -9.51
CA THR A 89 0.94 -1.26 -8.83
C THR A 89 1.11 -1.96 -7.49
N LEU A 90 1.99 -2.96 -7.41
CA LEU A 90 2.28 -3.66 -6.16
C LEU A 90 2.96 -2.74 -5.15
N ALA A 91 4.01 -2.03 -5.58
CA ALA A 91 4.78 -1.16 -4.71
C ALA A 91 3.94 0.01 -4.16
N GLU A 92 3.21 0.71 -5.04
CA GLU A 92 2.35 1.83 -4.64
C GLU A 92 1.22 1.37 -3.69
N GLY A 93 0.57 0.25 -4.02
CA GLY A 93 -0.53 -0.27 -3.22
C GLY A 93 -0.10 -0.65 -1.80
N GLU A 94 0.97 -1.43 -1.69
CA GLU A 94 1.42 -1.95 -0.39
C GLU A 94 2.13 -0.88 0.42
N PHE A 95 2.97 -0.02 -0.19
CA PHE A 95 3.60 1.09 0.54
C PHE A 95 2.53 2.02 1.13
N ASN A 96 1.54 2.41 0.32
CA ASN A 96 0.42 3.23 0.79
C ASN A 96 -0.38 2.50 1.87
N ARG A 97 -0.70 1.20 1.72
CA ARG A 97 -1.43 0.41 2.73
C ARG A 97 -0.71 0.45 4.09
N TYR A 98 0.60 0.24 4.13
CA TYR A 98 1.36 0.29 5.38
C TYR A 98 1.50 1.70 5.94
N TYR A 99 1.64 2.72 5.08
CA TYR A 99 1.59 4.12 5.51
C TYR A 99 0.26 4.45 6.19
N MET A 100 -0.86 4.03 5.61
CA MET A 100 -2.19 4.25 6.17
C MET A 100 -2.34 3.53 7.53
N ARG A 101 -1.90 2.28 7.64
CA ARG A 101 -1.92 1.54 8.92
C ARG A 101 -1.07 2.22 10.00
N ALA A 102 0.11 2.73 9.64
CA ALA A 102 0.97 3.47 10.55
C ALA A 102 0.28 4.75 11.07
N LEU A 103 -0.33 5.54 10.19
CA LEU A 103 -1.07 6.73 10.62
C LEU A 103 -2.28 6.40 11.49
N CYS A 104 -2.96 5.28 11.24
CA CYS A 104 -4.04 4.85 12.12
C CYS A 104 -3.52 4.59 13.54
N ARG A 105 -2.36 3.96 13.69
CA ARG A 105 -1.75 3.71 15.01
C ARG A 105 -1.41 5.01 15.73
N ILE A 106 -0.75 5.93 15.02
CA ILE A 106 -0.40 7.26 15.55
C ILE A 106 -1.66 8.00 16.00
N ALA A 107 -2.68 8.05 15.13
CA ALA A 107 -3.93 8.74 15.45
C ALA A 107 -4.67 8.14 16.65
N ILE A 108 -4.64 6.81 16.83
CA ILE A 108 -5.23 6.15 18.02
C ILE A 108 -4.49 6.56 19.30
N ILE A 109 -3.15 6.58 19.26
CA ILE A 109 -2.32 6.92 20.43
C ILE A 109 -2.50 8.39 20.82
N ASP A 110 -2.50 9.28 19.83
CA ASP A 110 -2.51 10.72 20.04
C ASP A 110 -3.94 11.31 20.14
N GLY A 111 -4.98 10.47 19.97
CA GLY A 111 -6.38 10.91 20.00
C GLY A 111 -6.78 11.79 18.81
N LEU A 112 -6.10 11.62 17.67
CA LEU A 112 -6.33 12.37 16.43
C LEU A 112 -7.33 11.65 15.52
N LYS A 113 -7.73 12.34 14.45
CA LYS A 113 -8.55 11.77 13.38
C LYS A 113 -7.76 11.68 12.08
N LEU A 114 -8.35 11.01 11.10
CA LEU A 114 -7.78 10.86 9.77
C LEU A 114 -8.68 11.52 8.74
N GLU A 115 -8.08 12.19 7.76
CA GLU A 115 -8.81 12.76 6.62
C GLU A 115 -8.27 12.15 5.32
N VAL A 116 -9.17 11.75 4.43
CA VAL A 116 -8.80 11.25 3.10
C VAL A 116 -8.38 12.40 2.20
N TYR A 117 -7.28 12.22 1.46
CA TYR A 117 -6.83 13.19 0.46
C TYR A 117 -6.29 12.51 -0.80
N ARG A 118 -6.05 13.33 -1.84
CA ARG A 118 -5.40 12.92 -3.08
C ARG A 118 -3.88 12.98 -2.91
N ALA A 119 -3.25 11.83 -2.73
CA ALA A 119 -1.80 11.74 -2.58
C ALA A 119 -1.05 11.61 -3.92
N LYS A 120 -1.71 11.11 -4.97
CA LYS A 120 -1.11 10.96 -6.30
C LYS A 120 -2.05 11.50 -7.38
N ALA A 121 -1.49 12.26 -8.32
CA ALA A 121 -2.22 12.71 -9.50
C ALA A 121 -2.57 11.52 -10.40
N VAL A 122 -3.83 11.47 -10.83
CA VAL A 122 -4.37 10.41 -11.70
C VAL A 122 -5.21 11.06 -12.80
N ASP A 123 -5.02 10.60 -14.04
CA ASP A 123 -5.62 11.25 -15.23
C ASP A 123 -7.14 11.02 -15.33
N ILE A 124 -7.63 9.87 -14.85
CA ILE A 124 -9.06 9.52 -14.86
C ILE A 124 -9.55 9.38 -13.41
N ASN A 125 -10.25 10.40 -12.95
CA ASN A 125 -10.85 10.42 -11.63
C ASN A 125 -12.19 9.68 -11.65
N ARG A 126 -12.24 8.48 -11.06
CA ARG A 126 -13.54 7.84 -10.76
C ARG A 126 -14.29 8.72 -9.76
N THR A 127 -15.56 9.03 -10.03
CA THR A 127 -16.41 9.87 -9.17
C THR A 127 -16.41 9.41 -7.71
N GLU A 128 -16.43 8.10 -7.49
CA GLU A 128 -16.37 7.49 -6.15
C GLU A 128 -15.11 7.85 -5.38
N SER A 129 -13.94 7.89 -6.04
CA SER A 129 -12.69 8.31 -5.40
C SER A 129 -12.67 9.81 -5.08
N GLN A 130 -13.36 10.64 -5.86
CA GLN A 130 -13.44 12.07 -5.60
C GLN A 130 -14.33 12.37 -4.39
N ASN A 131 -15.47 11.67 -4.28
CA ASN A 131 -16.40 11.84 -3.17
C ASN A 131 -15.81 11.48 -1.80
N LYS A 132 -14.71 10.71 -1.77
CA LYS A 132 -14.02 10.35 -0.53
C LYS A 132 -13.09 11.45 0.00
N ILE A 133 -12.61 12.35 -0.84
CA ILE A 133 -11.66 13.39 -0.41
C ILE A 133 -12.34 14.30 0.63
N GLY A 134 -11.62 14.60 1.72
CA GLY A 134 -12.12 15.39 2.84
C GLY A 134 -12.97 14.60 3.85
N GLN A 135 -13.24 13.32 3.61
CA GLN A 135 -13.96 12.49 4.58
C GLN A 135 -13.08 12.22 5.80
N ILE A 136 -13.66 12.41 6.98
CA ILE A 136 -13.05 12.06 8.26
C ILE A 136 -13.32 10.60 8.57
N ILE A 137 -12.29 9.88 8.95
CA ILE A 137 -12.32 8.44 9.21
C ILE A 137 -11.87 8.17 10.64
N ASP A 138 -12.60 7.27 11.31
CA ASP A 138 -12.20 6.72 12.59
C ASP A 138 -10.93 5.85 12.44
N PRO A 139 -9.82 6.17 13.12
CA PRO A 139 -8.56 5.44 12.98
C PRO A 139 -8.65 3.96 13.28
N LYS A 140 -9.44 3.58 14.29
CA LYS A 140 -9.57 2.19 14.70
C LYS A 140 -10.30 1.37 13.65
N THR A 141 -11.44 1.87 13.18
CA THR A 141 -12.24 1.24 12.14
C THR A 141 -11.44 1.04 10.85
N LEU A 142 -10.62 2.03 10.44
CA LEU A 142 -9.77 1.90 9.27
C LEU A 142 -8.61 0.91 9.47
N LEU A 143 -7.97 0.92 10.64
CA LEU A 143 -6.89 -0.01 10.93
C LEU A 143 -7.35 -1.46 10.88
N ASP A 144 -8.50 -1.75 11.50
CA ASP A 144 -9.07 -3.09 11.54
C ASP A 144 -9.43 -3.56 10.12
N ASP A 145 -10.10 -2.72 9.31
CA ASP A 145 -10.41 -3.03 7.91
C ASP A 145 -9.14 -3.29 7.06
N LEU A 146 -8.11 -2.45 7.21
CA LEU A 146 -6.84 -2.62 6.50
C LEU A 146 -6.05 -3.88 6.93
N ARG A 147 -6.26 -4.40 8.14
CA ARG A 147 -5.66 -5.65 8.60
C ARG A 147 -6.43 -6.87 8.12
N ASP A 148 -7.75 -6.77 8.02
CA ASP A 148 -8.62 -7.87 7.61
C ASP A 148 -8.68 -8.04 6.09
N SER A 149 -8.48 -6.96 5.32
CA SER A 149 -8.65 -6.94 3.86
C SER A 149 -7.35 -7.27 3.07
N ILE A 150 -6.59 -8.29 3.46
CA ILE A 150 -5.27 -8.58 2.88
C ILE A 150 -5.38 -8.92 1.39
N GLY A 151 -4.65 -8.19 0.54
CA GLY A 151 -4.58 -8.45 -0.91
C GLY A 151 -5.86 -8.16 -1.71
N VAL A 152 -6.87 -7.56 -1.07
CA VAL A 152 -8.15 -7.18 -1.68
C VAL A 152 -8.49 -5.72 -1.36
N ASP A 153 -9.49 -5.18 -2.06
CA ASP A 153 -10.03 -3.86 -1.74
C ASP A 153 -10.65 -3.91 -0.33
N SER A 154 -10.41 -2.87 0.47
CA SER A 154 -10.95 -2.79 1.83
C SER A 154 -12.44 -2.44 1.82
N ALA A 155 -13.17 -2.75 2.89
CA ALA A 155 -14.60 -2.49 2.98
C ALA A 155 -14.90 -0.97 3.02
N LEU A 156 -13.99 -0.19 3.59
CA LEU A 156 -14.03 1.27 3.56
C LEU A 156 -13.53 1.83 2.21
N GLY A 157 -13.07 0.96 1.31
CA GLY A 157 -12.56 1.24 -0.03
C GLY A 157 -11.37 2.18 -0.01
N LEU A 158 -10.42 1.93 0.90
CA LEU A 158 -9.14 2.59 1.04
C LEU A 158 -8.02 1.55 1.31
N PRO A 159 -7.00 1.46 0.46
CA PRO A 159 -6.88 2.15 -0.82
C PRO A 159 -8.02 1.74 -1.78
N ALA A 160 -8.54 2.68 -2.57
CA ALA A 160 -9.72 2.44 -3.45
C ALA A 160 -9.35 1.68 -4.73
N GLY A 161 -8.59 0.60 -4.57
CA GLY A 161 -7.99 -0.18 -5.63
C GLY A 161 -6.83 0.52 -6.35
N PRO A 162 -6.23 -0.17 -7.34
CA PRO A 162 -5.14 0.35 -8.15
C PRO A 162 -5.48 1.68 -8.83
N ASN A 163 -4.51 2.60 -8.87
CA ASN A 163 -4.62 3.92 -9.48
C ASN A 163 -5.70 4.83 -8.86
N SER A 164 -6.16 4.55 -7.64
CA SER A 164 -7.03 5.48 -6.93
C SER A 164 -6.32 6.75 -6.50
N GLY A 165 -5.00 6.70 -6.26
CA GLY A 165 -4.19 7.85 -5.82
C GLY A 165 -4.63 8.47 -4.48
N LEU A 166 -5.48 7.78 -3.72
CA LEU A 166 -5.96 8.24 -2.42
C LEU A 166 -5.06 7.74 -1.29
N SER A 167 -4.89 8.59 -0.28
CA SER A 167 -4.27 8.24 0.99
C SER A 167 -4.96 9.02 2.11
N ILE A 168 -4.39 8.99 3.32
CA ILE A 168 -4.91 9.68 4.51
C ILE A 168 -3.82 10.55 5.15
N LYS A 169 -4.25 11.60 5.82
CA LYS A 169 -3.41 12.48 6.63
C LYS A 169 -3.98 12.61 8.04
N LEU A 170 -3.12 12.96 9.00
CA LEU A 170 -3.53 13.26 10.36
C LEU A 170 -4.25 14.61 10.43
N VAL A 171 -5.32 14.70 11.23
CA VAL A 171 -6.04 15.94 11.52
C VAL A 171 -6.54 15.98 12.97
N ASN A 172 -6.65 17.19 13.52
CA ASN A 172 -7.19 17.43 14.87
C ASN A 172 -8.73 17.40 14.89
#